data_AF-A0A2M7NH25-F1
#
_entry.id   AF-A0A2M7NH25-F1
#
_cell.length_a   1.000
_cell.length_b   1.000
_cell.length_c   1.000
_cell.angle_alpha   90.00
_cell.angle_beta   90.00
_cell.angle_gamma   90.00
#
_symmetry.space_group_name_H-M   'P 1'
#
loop_
_entity.id
_entity.type
_entity.pdbx_description
1 polymer ?
#
loop_
_entity_poly.entity_id
_entity_poly.type
_entity_poly.pdbx_seq_one_letter_code
_entity_poly.pdbx_strand_id
1 'polypeptide(L)'
;MPLEKACLFPTNKNEINSMNPFAKFWLGVRLYGKALAFTRKHNLWKYYFLPALLNVIIFVSVGIVGFYFVNDTIDWLEGLFRLDNPVNWWQTALSYIVAILVSIIAFLIYFKSYKYLMLILLAPVLSIVAAKVQEILHPERPNEDFHFPQFLHDLKRGLIINLTNLAIELSITIPLILIGLFFSPVSPFTTVLIILVESYFLGFGMIDLRNEFMKLDVQESRATVKKHRPFAVGVGMTMYFMIWIPILGILFAPIWACISAGLGIYELEENSIIKAEN
;
A
#
# COMPACT_ATOMS: atom_id res chain seq x y z
N MET A 1 -12.78 34.55 -6.24
CA MET A 1 -13.14 34.33 -7.65
C MET A 1 -13.48 32.85 -7.82
N PRO A 2 -14.76 32.48 -7.99
CA PRO A 2 -15.19 31.09 -7.86
C PRO A 2 -15.17 30.35 -9.20
N LEU A 3 -14.76 29.07 -9.13
CA LEU A 3 -15.01 27.98 -10.09
C LEU A 3 -14.46 28.15 -11.51
N GLU A 4 -13.35 27.48 -11.78
CA GLU A 4 -13.16 26.85 -13.09
C GLU A 4 -13.08 25.33 -12.94
N LYS A 5 -14.09 24.70 -13.53
CA LYS A 5 -14.41 23.29 -13.52
C LYS A 5 -13.40 22.53 -14.39
N ALA A 6 -12.55 21.73 -13.77
CA ALA A 6 -12.00 20.54 -14.41
C ALA A 6 -12.62 19.28 -13.76
N CYS A 7 -13.96 19.26 -13.69
CA CYS A 7 -14.73 18.04 -13.44
C CYS A 7 -14.78 17.23 -14.74
N LEU A 8 -13.80 16.36 -14.95
CA LEU A 8 -14.02 15.18 -15.78
C LEU A 8 -14.80 14.19 -14.92
N PHE A 9 -16.02 13.86 -15.37
CA PHE A 9 -17.10 13.03 -14.80
C PHE A 9 -18.23 13.80 -14.09
N PRO A 10 -19.50 13.62 -14.52
CA PRO A 10 -20.66 14.14 -13.81
C PRO A 10 -20.81 13.34 -12.51
N THR A 11 -21.17 14.01 -11.42
CA THR A 11 -21.39 13.32 -10.13
C THR A 11 -22.69 13.82 -9.54
N ASN A 12 -23.78 13.21 -9.99
CA ASN A 12 -25.04 13.16 -9.26
C ASN A 12 -24.94 12.07 -8.18
N LYS A 13 -25.51 12.25 -6.98
CA LYS A 13 -25.51 11.25 -5.87
C LYS A 13 -26.06 9.89 -6.30
N ASN A 14 -27.01 9.89 -7.24
CA ASN A 14 -27.55 8.66 -7.83
C ASN A 14 -26.54 7.92 -8.72
N GLU A 15 -25.60 8.62 -9.37
CA GLU A 15 -24.56 8.02 -10.21
C GLU A 15 -23.45 7.35 -9.40
N ILE A 16 -23.15 7.82 -8.17
CA ILE A 16 -22.05 7.26 -7.34
C ILE A 16 -22.45 5.94 -6.67
N ASN A 17 -23.69 5.83 -6.22
CA ASN A 17 -24.22 4.54 -5.74
C ASN A 17 -24.44 3.55 -6.88
N SER A 18 -24.67 4.03 -8.11
CA SER A 18 -24.71 3.22 -9.33
C SER A 18 -23.36 3.12 -10.06
N MET A 19 -22.26 3.65 -9.50
CA MET A 19 -20.96 3.54 -10.15
C MET A 19 -20.56 2.07 -10.19
N ASN A 20 -20.46 1.55 -11.41
CA ASN A 20 -19.99 0.20 -11.64
C ASN A 20 -18.62 -0.01 -10.96
N PRO A 21 -18.33 -1.21 -10.43
CA PRO A 21 -17.07 -1.52 -9.78
C PRO A 21 -15.84 -1.08 -10.58
N PHE A 22 -15.91 -1.22 -11.90
CA PHE A 22 -14.86 -0.79 -12.83
C PHE A 22 -14.59 0.72 -12.78
N ALA A 23 -15.63 1.56 -12.70
CA ALA A 23 -15.49 3.00 -12.61
C ALA A 23 -14.84 3.42 -11.28
N LYS A 24 -15.21 2.76 -10.17
CA LYS A 24 -14.59 2.99 -8.84
C LYS A 24 -13.11 2.61 -8.83
N PHE A 25 -12.76 1.50 -9.47
CA PHE A 25 -11.37 1.09 -9.65
C PHE A 25 -10.57 2.13 -10.44
N TRP A 26 -11.08 2.54 -11.59
CA TRP A 26 -10.39 3.49 -12.46
C TRP A 26 -10.28 4.89 -11.85
N LEU A 27 -11.25 5.29 -11.01
CA LEU A 27 -11.17 6.49 -10.20
C LEU A 27 -9.91 6.46 -9.30
N GLY A 28 -9.66 5.34 -8.61
CA GLY A 28 -8.49 5.16 -7.75
C GLY A 28 -7.15 5.31 -8.48
N VAL A 29 -7.08 4.84 -9.73
CA VAL A 29 -5.89 5.00 -10.58
C VAL A 29 -5.71 6.45 -11.02
N ARG A 30 -6.78 7.09 -11.51
CA ARG A 30 -6.74 8.48 -12.04
C ARG A 30 -6.42 9.52 -10.97
N LEU A 31 -6.80 9.27 -9.71
CA LEU A 31 -6.59 10.21 -8.62
C LEU A 31 -5.13 10.45 -8.27
N TYR A 32 -4.19 9.60 -8.68
CA TYR A 32 -2.75 9.88 -8.54
C TYR A 32 -2.32 11.13 -9.31
N GLY A 33 -2.86 11.33 -10.52
CA GLY A 33 -2.61 12.55 -11.30
C GLY A 33 -3.18 13.80 -10.62
N LYS A 34 -4.40 13.68 -10.07
CA LYS A 34 -5.03 14.74 -9.27
C LYS A 34 -4.24 15.01 -7.97
N ALA A 35 -3.72 13.98 -7.31
CA ALA A 35 -2.93 14.10 -6.09
C ALA A 35 -1.66 14.93 -6.32
N LEU A 36 -0.97 14.73 -7.45
CA LEU A 36 0.20 15.55 -7.80
C LEU A 36 -0.17 17.03 -8.01
N ALA A 37 -1.25 17.30 -8.73
CA ALA A 37 -1.76 18.66 -8.93
C ALA A 37 -2.19 19.32 -7.61
N PHE A 38 -2.90 18.57 -6.76
CA PHE A 38 -3.34 19.00 -5.43
C PHE A 38 -2.15 19.36 -4.53
N THR A 39 -1.13 18.52 -4.51
CA THR A 39 0.11 18.74 -3.75
C THR A 39 0.80 20.04 -4.16
N ARG A 40 0.92 20.29 -5.47
CA ARG A 40 1.51 21.51 -6.01
C ARG A 40 0.68 22.74 -5.64
N LYS A 41 -0.65 22.66 -5.75
CA LYS A 41 -1.56 23.78 -5.45
C LYS A 41 -1.53 24.19 -3.97
N HIS A 42 -1.47 23.22 -3.06
CA HIS A 42 -1.55 23.47 -1.62
C HIS A 42 -0.19 23.45 -0.91
N ASN A 43 0.91 23.42 -1.68
CA ASN A 43 2.29 23.44 -1.17
C ASN A 43 2.59 22.35 -0.12
N LEU A 44 2.01 21.15 -0.30
CA LEU A 44 2.18 20.01 0.62
C LEU A 44 3.56 19.36 0.52
N TRP A 45 4.41 19.79 -0.43
CA TRP A 45 5.76 19.29 -0.65
C TRP A 45 6.65 19.36 0.60
N LYS A 46 6.40 20.32 1.50
CA LYS A 46 7.12 20.43 2.77
C LYS A 46 6.96 19.20 3.67
N TYR A 47 5.81 18.53 3.58
CA TYR A 47 5.49 17.34 4.38
C TYR A 47 6.00 16.04 3.73
N TYR A 48 6.62 16.10 2.56
CA TYR A 48 7.10 14.89 1.86
C TYR A 48 8.42 14.38 2.42
N PHE A 49 9.24 15.27 2.98
CA PHE A 49 10.59 14.94 3.42
C PHE A 49 10.60 13.85 4.49
N LEU A 50 9.76 13.98 5.52
CA LEU A 50 9.72 13.04 6.63
C LEU A 50 9.29 11.61 6.21
N PRO A 51 8.16 11.39 5.50
CA PRO A 51 7.79 10.06 5.06
C PRO A 51 8.76 9.48 4.02
N ALA A 52 9.32 10.30 3.13
CA ALA A 52 10.31 9.85 2.16
C ALA A 52 11.61 9.38 2.83
N LEU A 53 12.14 10.15 3.79
CA LEU A 53 13.32 9.78 4.58
C LEU A 53 13.09 8.49 5.36
N LEU A 54 11.95 8.40 6.06
CA LEU A 54 11.61 7.21 6.84
C LEU A 54 11.48 5.97 5.94
N ASN A 55 10.90 6.12 4.74
CA ASN A 55 10.76 4.98 3.84
C ASN A 55 12.11 4.50 3.28
N VAL A 56 13.05 5.43 3.01
CA VAL A 56 14.43 5.06 2.65
C VAL A 56 15.10 4.28 3.79
N ILE A 57 14.93 4.71 5.04
CA ILE A 57 15.48 4.03 6.21
C ILE A 57 14.91 2.60 6.31
N ILE A 58 13.60 2.42 6.07
CA ILE A 58 12.96 1.10 6.09
C ILE A 58 13.48 0.24 4.94
N PHE A 59 13.54 0.77 3.72
CA PHE A 59 14.04 0.05 2.55
C PHE A 59 15.49 -0.43 2.76
N VAL A 60 16.38 0.47 3.20
CA VAL A 60 17.79 0.16 3.44
C VAL A 60 17.95 -0.81 4.61
N SER A 61 17.23 -0.62 5.72
CA SER A 61 17.37 -1.50 6.89
C SER A 61 16.93 -2.93 6.59
N VAL A 62 15.78 -3.11 5.93
CA VAL A 62 15.30 -4.44 5.51
C VAL A 62 16.25 -5.04 4.47
N GLY A 63 16.86 -4.21 3.61
CA GLY A 63 17.81 -4.66 2.58
C GLY A 63 19.11 -5.18 3.17
N ILE A 64 19.67 -4.47 4.14
CA ILE A 64 20.87 -4.87 4.87
C ILE A 64 20.61 -6.17 5.65
N VAL A 65 19.51 -6.23 6.41
CA VAL A 65 19.15 -7.45 7.17
C VAL A 65 18.94 -8.63 6.24
N GLY A 66 18.24 -8.42 5.13
CA GLY A 66 18.02 -9.45 4.11
C GLY A 66 19.33 -9.95 3.51
N PHE A 67 20.26 -9.07 3.17
CA PHE A 67 21.55 -9.45 2.58
C PHE A 67 22.38 -10.35 3.50
N TYR A 68 22.51 -9.99 4.78
CA TYR A 68 23.24 -10.83 5.74
C TYR A 68 22.55 -12.17 5.95
N PHE A 69 21.23 -12.16 6.15
CA PHE A 69 20.47 -13.38 6.41
C PHE A 69 20.49 -14.36 5.22
N VAL A 70 20.49 -13.85 3.98
CA VAL A 70 20.56 -14.68 2.76
C VAL A 70 21.89 -15.40 2.65
N ASN A 71 23.00 -14.68 2.79
CA ASN A 71 24.33 -15.28 2.66
C ASN A 71 24.54 -16.35 3.73
N ASP A 72 24.20 -16.04 4.99
CA ASP A 72 24.30 -17.01 6.09
C ASP A 72 23.43 -18.25 5.85
N THR A 73 22.23 -18.07 5.25
CA THR A 73 21.34 -19.19 4.93
C THR A 73 21.87 -20.05 3.78
N ILE A 74 22.46 -19.44 2.76
CA ILE A 74 23.10 -20.15 1.64
C ILE A 74 24.28 -20.96 2.17
N ASP A 75 25.20 -20.32 2.92
CA ASP A 75 26.38 -20.97 3.49
C ASP A 75 25.99 -22.14 4.42
N TRP A 76 24.96 -21.95 5.24
CA TRP A 76 24.43 -23.00 6.12
C TRP A 76 23.83 -24.18 5.33
N LEU A 77 23.05 -23.92 4.27
CA LEU A 77 22.48 -24.97 3.43
C LEU A 77 23.56 -25.70 2.63
N GLU A 78 24.53 -24.98 2.07
CA GLU A 78 25.65 -25.58 1.34
C GLU A 78 26.47 -26.50 2.25
N GLY A 79 26.77 -26.05 3.48
CA GLY A 79 27.44 -26.86 4.50
C GLY A 79 26.70 -28.13 4.89
N LEU A 80 25.37 -28.08 5.00
CA LEU A 80 24.53 -29.26 5.28
C LEU A 80 24.58 -30.30 4.16
N PHE A 81 24.63 -29.85 2.91
CA PHE A 81 24.67 -30.73 1.73
C PHE A 81 26.09 -31.04 1.24
N ARG A 82 27.13 -30.54 1.94
CA ARG A 82 28.56 -30.66 1.55
C ARG A 82 28.84 -30.10 0.16
N LEU A 83 28.23 -28.96 -0.16
CA LEU A 83 28.33 -28.26 -1.44
C LEU A 83 29.35 -27.12 -1.42
N ASP A 84 29.93 -26.85 -0.26
CA ASP A 84 30.90 -25.79 0.05
C ASP A 84 32.23 -25.93 -0.72
N ASN A 85 32.54 -27.12 -1.25
CA ASN A 85 33.61 -27.34 -2.23
C ASN A 85 33.17 -28.36 -3.28
N PRO A 86 32.41 -27.93 -4.31
CA PRO A 86 31.87 -28.85 -5.30
C PRO A 86 33.00 -29.37 -6.18
N VAL A 87 33.28 -30.67 -6.09
CA VAL A 87 34.35 -31.34 -6.85
C VAL A 87 33.83 -31.79 -8.23
N ASN A 88 32.51 -31.97 -8.35
CA ASN A 88 31.85 -32.48 -9.55
C ASN A 88 30.85 -31.45 -10.11
N TRP A 89 30.65 -31.48 -11.43
CA TRP A 89 29.73 -30.57 -12.14
C TRP A 89 28.29 -30.60 -11.59
N TRP A 90 27.81 -31.76 -11.12
CA TRP A 90 26.47 -31.89 -10.54
C TRP A 90 26.34 -31.23 -9.17
N GLN A 91 27.41 -31.20 -8.37
CA GLN A 91 27.46 -30.49 -7.08
C GLN A 91 27.46 -28.98 -7.31
N THR A 92 28.23 -28.52 -8.30
CA THR A 92 28.22 -27.12 -8.73
C THR A 92 26.82 -26.72 -9.20
N ALA A 93 26.16 -27.53 -10.04
CA ALA A 93 24.80 -27.27 -10.47
C ALA A 93 23.81 -27.20 -9.29
N LEU A 94 23.95 -28.10 -8.31
CA LEU A 94 23.09 -28.12 -7.12
C LEU A 94 23.31 -26.88 -6.23
N SER A 95 24.57 -26.43 -6.04
CA SER A 95 24.87 -25.21 -5.29
C SER A 95 24.19 -23.97 -5.91
N TYR A 96 24.27 -23.81 -7.23
CA TYR A 96 23.57 -22.73 -7.93
C TYR A 96 22.04 -22.81 -7.77
N ILE A 97 21.46 -24.01 -7.83
CA ILE A 97 20.01 -24.19 -7.62
C ILE A 97 19.63 -23.78 -6.20
N VAL A 98 20.38 -24.19 -5.18
CA VAL A 98 20.15 -23.79 -3.79
C VAL A 98 20.25 -22.28 -3.64
N ALA A 99 21.32 -21.67 -4.14
CA ALA A 99 21.52 -20.22 -4.07
C ALA A 99 20.37 -19.44 -4.75
N ILE A 100 19.93 -19.88 -5.93
CA ILE A 100 18.79 -19.26 -6.65
C ILE A 100 17.49 -19.42 -5.85
N LEU A 101 17.18 -20.61 -5.35
CA LEU A 101 15.94 -20.88 -4.61
C LEU A 101 15.89 -20.06 -3.31
N VAL A 102 16.98 -20.05 -2.55
CA VAL A 102 17.10 -19.25 -1.32
C VAL A 102 16.96 -17.77 -1.63
N SER A 103 17.62 -17.28 -2.69
CA SER A 103 17.53 -15.88 -3.11
C SER A 103 16.10 -15.48 -3.51
N ILE A 104 15.36 -16.34 -4.22
CA ILE A 104 13.95 -16.08 -4.59
C ILE A 104 13.07 -16.03 -3.34
N ILE A 105 13.20 -17.00 -2.44
CA ILE A 105 12.40 -17.04 -1.19
C ILE A 105 12.70 -15.80 -0.35
N ALA A 106 13.97 -15.45 -0.21
CA ALA A 106 14.38 -14.28 0.55
C ALA A 106 13.90 -12.97 -0.09
N PHE A 107 13.90 -12.85 -1.42
CA PHE A 107 13.32 -11.70 -2.11
C PHE A 107 11.82 -11.56 -1.83
N LEU A 108 11.07 -12.66 -1.81
CA LEU A 108 9.64 -12.64 -1.44
C LEU A 108 9.43 -12.21 0.01
N ILE A 109 10.23 -12.73 0.94
CA ILE A 109 10.21 -12.33 2.36
C ILE A 109 10.57 -10.85 2.50
N TYR A 110 11.61 -10.39 1.80
CA TYR A 110 12.02 -8.99 1.75
C TYR A 110 10.85 -8.10 1.31
N PHE A 111 10.21 -8.42 0.18
CA PHE A 111 9.12 -7.63 -0.37
C PHE A 111 7.92 -7.56 0.59
N LYS A 112 7.53 -8.69 1.19
CA LYS A 112 6.46 -8.76 2.20
C LYS A 112 6.81 -7.95 3.46
N SER A 113 8.00 -8.16 4.02
CA SER A 113 8.46 -7.46 5.22
C SER A 113 8.53 -5.96 4.99
N TYR A 114 9.11 -5.52 3.87
CA TYR A 114 9.17 -4.11 3.49
C TYR A 114 7.77 -3.49 3.42
N LYS A 115 6.82 -4.12 2.72
CA LYS A 115 5.43 -3.64 2.61
C LYS A 115 4.81 -3.41 4.00
N TYR A 116 4.87 -4.40 4.88
CA TYR A 116 4.19 -4.32 6.18
C TYR A 116 4.91 -3.39 7.16
N LEU A 117 6.24 -3.38 7.17
CA LEU A 117 7.02 -2.41 7.96
C LEU A 117 6.78 -0.99 7.49
N MET A 118 6.72 -0.77 6.17
CA MET A 118 6.35 0.53 5.62
C MET A 118 4.96 0.95 6.09
N LEU A 119 3.93 0.11 5.94
CA LEU A 119 2.57 0.46 6.38
C LEU A 119 2.45 0.74 7.88
N ILE A 120 3.24 0.07 8.73
CA ILE A 120 3.19 0.25 10.19
C ILE A 120 4.02 1.47 10.62
N LEU A 121 5.26 1.57 10.17
CA LEU A 121 6.20 2.60 10.62
C LEU A 121 5.93 3.96 9.96
N LEU A 122 5.46 3.99 8.71
CA LEU A 122 5.03 5.25 8.08
C LEU A 122 3.64 5.70 8.52
N ALA A 123 2.82 4.86 9.15
CA ALA A 123 1.46 5.22 9.57
C ALA A 123 1.37 6.60 10.27
N PRO A 124 2.14 6.89 11.34
CA PRO A 124 2.05 8.18 12.02
C PRO A 124 2.54 9.37 11.19
N VAL A 125 3.42 9.14 10.21
CA VAL A 125 3.92 10.23 9.36
C VAL A 125 2.93 10.50 8.22
N LEU A 126 2.35 9.44 7.67
CA LEU A 126 1.32 9.54 6.64
C LEU A 126 0.00 10.04 7.23
N SER A 127 -0.29 9.82 8.52
CA SER A 127 -1.48 10.38 9.18
C SER A 127 -1.42 11.91 9.22
N ILE A 128 -0.24 12.51 9.41
CA ILE A 128 -0.04 13.97 9.32
C ILE A 128 -0.36 14.47 7.91
N VAL A 129 0.13 13.77 6.87
CA VAL A 129 -0.16 14.14 5.47
C VAL A 129 -1.65 13.99 5.18
N ALA A 130 -2.26 12.87 5.60
CA ALA A 130 -3.69 12.63 5.44
C ALA A 130 -4.51 13.72 6.12
N ALA A 131 -4.17 14.08 7.35
CA ALA A 131 -4.80 15.15 8.08
C ALA A 131 -4.73 16.48 7.33
N LYS A 132 -3.56 16.87 6.81
CA LYS A 132 -3.44 18.10 6.03
C LYS A 132 -4.27 18.08 4.75
N VAL A 133 -4.36 16.93 4.08
CA VAL A 133 -5.27 16.77 2.94
C VAL A 133 -6.72 16.95 3.38
N GLN A 134 -7.14 16.32 4.48
CA GLN A 134 -8.51 16.39 4.95
C GLN A 134 -8.87 17.79 5.50
N GLU A 135 -7.98 18.50 6.21
CA GLU A 135 -8.19 19.89 6.62
C GLU A 135 -8.46 20.82 5.43
N ILE A 136 -7.80 20.60 4.29
CA ILE A 136 -8.03 21.38 3.08
C ILE A 136 -9.42 21.06 2.47
N LEU A 137 -9.87 19.81 2.58
CA LEU A 137 -11.18 19.36 2.10
C LEU A 137 -12.31 19.74 3.08
N HIS A 138 -11.98 19.87 4.37
CA HIS A 138 -12.88 20.13 5.50
C HIS A 138 -12.38 21.32 6.33
N PRO A 139 -12.50 22.57 5.81
CA PRO A 139 -12.06 23.76 6.55
C PRO A 139 -12.71 23.90 7.94
N GLU A 140 -13.88 23.28 8.14
CA GLU A 140 -14.63 23.26 9.39
C GLU A 140 -14.13 22.25 10.45
N ARG A 141 -13.20 21.35 10.08
CA ARG A 141 -12.60 20.34 10.98
C ARG A 141 -11.07 20.50 11.03
N PRO A 142 -10.55 21.55 11.66
CA PRO A 142 -9.11 21.69 11.84
C PRO A 142 -8.59 20.53 12.69
N ASN A 143 -7.45 19.94 12.28
CA ASN A 143 -6.79 18.95 13.12
C ASN A 143 -6.05 19.62 14.26
N GLU A 144 -5.90 18.88 15.35
CA GLU A 144 -5.02 19.25 16.45
C GLU A 144 -3.55 19.08 16.01
N ASP A 145 -2.66 19.85 16.64
CA ASP A 145 -1.22 19.81 16.36
C ASP A 145 -0.62 18.44 16.69
N PHE A 146 0.64 18.23 16.31
CA PHE A 146 1.35 16.99 16.63
C PHE A 146 1.39 16.73 18.15
N HIS A 147 0.85 15.58 18.57
CA HIS A 147 0.87 15.14 19.96
C HIS A 147 1.45 13.73 20.07
N PHE A 148 2.41 13.54 20.98
CA PHE A 148 3.08 12.25 21.18
C PHE A 148 2.12 11.09 21.54
N PRO A 149 1.06 11.28 22.35
CA PRO A 149 0.05 10.24 22.56
C PRO A 149 -0.66 9.80 21.26
N GLN A 150 -0.93 10.75 20.34
CA GLN A 150 -1.51 10.45 19.04
C GLN A 150 -0.53 9.63 18.19
N PHE A 151 0.76 9.96 18.21
CA PHE A 151 1.78 9.19 17.51
C PHE A 151 1.81 7.71 17.93
N LEU A 152 1.75 7.44 19.25
CA LEU A 152 1.68 6.07 19.78
C LEU A 152 0.37 5.37 19.44
N HIS A 153 -0.74 6.11 19.44
CA HIS A 153 -2.04 5.61 19.02
C HIS A 153 -2.01 5.17 17.55
N ASP A 154 -1.52 6.01 16.64
CA ASP A 154 -1.42 5.74 15.20
C ASP A 154 -0.53 4.53 14.94
N LEU A 155 0.60 4.40 15.64
CA LEU A 155 1.46 3.21 15.55
C LEU A 155 0.74 1.94 16.01
N LYS A 156 0.01 2.00 17.14
CA LYS A 156 -0.74 0.85 17.65
C LYS A 156 -1.87 0.46 16.70
N ARG A 157 -2.63 1.44 16.20
CA ARG A 157 -3.70 1.23 15.21
C ARG A 157 -3.11 0.62 13.93
N GLY A 158 -2.05 1.22 13.41
CA GLY A 158 -1.31 0.74 12.24
C GLY A 158 -0.83 -0.70 12.44
N LEU A 159 -0.25 -1.03 13.60
CA LEU A 159 0.18 -2.39 13.93
C LEU A 159 -0.99 -3.38 13.92
N ILE A 160 -2.08 -3.10 14.64
CA ILE A 160 -3.24 -3.99 14.75
C ILE A 160 -3.88 -4.24 13.38
N ILE A 161 -4.07 -3.17 12.61
CA ILE A 161 -4.71 -3.26 11.30
C ILE A 161 -3.83 -4.05 10.33
N ASN A 162 -2.55 -3.70 10.25
CA ASN A 162 -1.64 -4.30 9.28
C ASN A 162 -1.29 -5.76 9.63
N LEU A 163 -1.17 -6.12 10.91
CA LEU A 163 -1.02 -7.54 11.29
C LEU A 163 -2.27 -8.36 10.98
N THR A 164 -3.46 -7.81 11.23
CA THR A 164 -4.72 -8.49 10.84
C THR A 164 -4.81 -8.64 9.32
N ASN A 165 -4.41 -7.61 8.58
CA ASN A 165 -4.40 -7.65 7.12
C ASN A 165 -3.36 -8.64 6.60
N LEU A 166 -2.18 -8.76 7.23
CA LEU A 166 -1.19 -9.78 6.92
C LEU A 166 -1.74 -11.19 7.11
N ALA A 167 -2.40 -11.45 8.24
CA ALA A 167 -2.99 -12.77 8.50
C ALA A 167 -4.05 -13.14 7.45
N ILE A 168 -4.94 -12.20 7.10
CA ILE A 168 -5.96 -12.43 6.08
C ILE A 168 -5.33 -12.56 4.68
N GLU A 169 -4.38 -11.71 4.34
CA GLU A 169 -3.64 -11.77 3.08
C GLU A 169 -2.98 -13.14 2.91
N LEU A 170 -2.22 -13.60 3.91
CA LEU A 170 -1.57 -14.91 3.88
C LEU A 170 -2.58 -16.06 3.76
N SER A 171 -3.71 -15.98 4.47
CA SER A 171 -4.76 -16.99 4.38
C SER A 171 -5.37 -17.14 2.98
N ILE A 172 -5.26 -16.10 2.14
CA ILE A 172 -5.74 -16.09 0.75
C ILE A 172 -4.59 -16.40 -0.22
N THR A 173 -3.42 -15.79 -0.02
CA THR A 173 -2.29 -15.92 -0.94
C THR A 173 -1.64 -17.30 -0.88
N ILE A 174 -1.56 -17.94 0.29
CA ILE A 174 -0.95 -19.28 0.41
C ILE A 174 -1.74 -20.31 -0.41
N PRO A 175 -3.08 -20.45 -0.26
CA PRO A 175 -3.86 -21.33 -1.13
C PRO A 175 -3.75 -21.01 -2.62
N LEU A 176 -3.72 -19.72 -3.00
CA LEU A 176 -3.56 -19.32 -4.41
C LEU A 176 -2.21 -19.75 -4.98
N ILE A 177 -1.12 -19.61 -4.22
CA ILE A 177 0.21 -20.09 -4.62
C ILE A 177 0.20 -21.61 -4.81
N LEU A 178 -0.41 -22.36 -3.88
CA LEU A 178 -0.50 -23.82 -4.00
C LEU A 178 -1.30 -24.23 -5.24
N ILE A 179 -2.45 -23.60 -5.49
CA ILE A 179 -3.24 -23.86 -6.71
C ILE A 179 -2.42 -23.56 -7.96
N GLY A 180 -1.72 -22.43 -8.00
CA GLY A 180 -0.88 -22.04 -9.15
C GLY A 180 0.29 -22.99 -9.39
N LEU A 181 0.85 -23.58 -8.34
CA LEU A 181 1.96 -24.53 -8.41
C LEU A 181 1.51 -25.92 -8.89
N PHE A 182 0.39 -26.44 -8.37
CA PHE A 182 -0.11 -27.77 -8.72
C PHE A 182 -0.92 -27.80 -10.03
N PHE A 183 -1.52 -26.67 -10.43
CA PHE A 183 -2.33 -26.57 -11.64
C PHE A 183 -1.71 -25.57 -12.63
N SER A 184 -0.69 -26.02 -13.37
CA SER A 184 0.10 -25.21 -14.31
C SER A 184 -0.74 -24.33 -15.27
N PRO A 185 -1.86 -24.81 -15.89
CA PRO A 185 -2.69 -23.96 -16.76
C PRO A 185 -3.37 -22.78 -16.04
N VAL A 186 -3.58 -22.87 -14.72
CA VAL A 186 -4.28 -21.86 -13.91
C VAL A 186 -3.29 -20.87 -13.28
N SER A 187 -1.98 -21.18 -13.29
CA SER A 187 -0.91 -20.36 -12.72
C SER A 187 -1.01 -18.85 -13.02
N PRO A 188 -1.15 -18.39 -14.29
CA PRO A 188 -1.24 -16.95 -14.56
C PRO A 188 -2.47 -16.28 -13.92
N PHE A 189 -3.59 -16.99 -13.79
CA PHE A 189 -4.78 -16.47 -13.11
C PHE A 189 -4.55 -16.31 -11.61
N THR A 190 -3.86 -17.28 -10.97
CA THR A 190 -3.53 -17.17 -9.55
C THR A 190 -2.59 -16.01 -9.26
N THR A 191 -1.61 -15.75 -10.13
CA THR A 191 -0.71 -14.59 -10.01
C THR A 191 -1.48 -13.27 -10.07
N VAL A 192 -2.40 -13.13 -11.04
CA VAL A 192 -3.24 -11.92 -11.14
C VAL A 192 -4.09 -11.73 -9.88
N LEU A 193 -4.69 -12.81 -9.36
CA LEU A 193 -5.47 -12.75 -8.12
C LEU A 193 -4.63 -12.33 -6.91
N ILE A 194 -3.41 -12.86 -6.79
CA ILE A 194 -2.47 -12.46 -5.71
C ILE A 194 -2.18 -10.96 -5.80
N ILE A 195 -1.87 -10.43 -6.99
CA ILE A 195 -1.63 -8.99 -7.17
C ILE A 195 -2.85 -8.17 -6.78
N LEU A 196 -4.07 -8.62 -7.12
CA LEU A 196 -5.31 -7.93 -6.73
C LEU A 196 -5.52 -7.93 -5.21
N VAL A 197 -5.22 -9.04 -4.53
CA VAL A 197 -5.28 -9.15 -3.07
C VAL A 197 -4.24 -8.24 -2.42
N GLU A 198 -3.00 -8.24 -2.91
CA GLU A 198 -1.93 -7.37 -2.40
C GLU A 198 -2.27 -5.89 -2.58
N SER A 199 -2.82 -5.54 -3.75
CA SER A 199 -3.29 -4.21 -4.09
C SER A 199 -4.44 -3.77 -3.18
N TYR A 200 -5.40 -4.66 -2.89
CA TYR A 200 -6.49 -4.35 -1.97
C TYR A 200 -5.97 -3.93 -0.59
N PHE A 201 -5.03 -4.69 -0.02
CA PHE A 201 -4.50 -4.39 1.32
C PHE A 201 -3.57 -3.17 1.36
N LEU A 202 -2.82 -2.89 0.29
CA LEU A 202 -2.10 -1.62 0.16
C LEU A 202 -3.05 -0.42 0.13
N GLY A 203 -4.11 -0.50 -0.66
CA GLY A 203 -5.13 0.56 -0.74
C GLY A 203 -5.93 0.71 0.55
N PHE A 204 -6.20 -0.41 1.25
CA PHE A 204 -6.83 -0.42 2.58
C PHE A 204 -6.05 0.46 3.55
N GLY A 205 -4.73 0.26 3.65
CA GLY A 205 -3.89 1.03 4.59
C GLY A 205 -3.96 2.53 4.32
N MET A 206 -3.99 2.93 3.04
CA MET A 206 -4.04 4.35 2.66
C MET A 206 -5.40 4.99 2.93
N ILE A 207 -6.49 4.25 2.75
CA ILE A 207 -7.85 4.71 3.08
C ILE A 207 -8.02 4.81 4.60
N ASP A 208 -7.41 3.90 5.37
CA ASP A 208 -7.51 3.92 6.83
C ASP A 208 -6.97 5.20 7.45
N LEU A 209 -5.88 5.77 6.90
CA LEU A 209 -5.32 7.05 7.38
C LEU A 209 -6.34 8.20 7.32
N ARG A 210 -7.17 8.23 6.27
CA ARG A 210 -8.28 9.19 6.18
C ARG A 210 -9.40 8.87 7.16
N ASN A 211 -9.72 7.59 7.31
CA ASN A 211 -10.76 7.16 8.25
C ASN A 211 -10.38 7.45 9.71
N GLU A 212 -9.09 7.34 10.04
CA GLU A 212 -8.53 7.74 11.32
C GLU A 212 -8.71 9.24 11.57
N PHE A 213 -8.44 10.09 10.58
CA PHE A 213 -8.73 11.53 10.68
C PHE A 213 -10.22 11.80 10.97
N MET A 214 -11.12 11.04 10.35
CA MET A 214 -12.56 11.11 10.62
C MET A 214 -12.98 10.47 11.96
N LYS A 215 -12.00 10.03 12.78
CA LYS A 215 -12.18 9.38 14.08
C LYS A 215 -13.02 8.09 14.02
N LEU A 216 -13.02 7.42 12.87
CA LEU A 216 -13.66 6.12 12.70
C LEU A 216 -12.88 5.04 13.45
N ASP A 217 -13.61 4.12 14.07
CA ASP A 217 -12.98 2.96 14.69
C ASP A 217 -12.45 1.96 13.64
N VAL A 218 -11.76 0.91 14.10
CA VAL A 218 -11.18 -0.09 13.19
C VAL A 218 -12.26 -0.89 12.43
N GLN A 219 -13.43 -1.11 13.03
CA GLN A 219 -14.52 -1.89 12.43
C GLN A 219 -15.26 -1.07 11.36
N GLU A 220 -15.55 0.19 11.66
CA GLU A 220 -16.10 1.20 10.76
C GLU A 220 -15.16 1.44 9.60
N SER A 221 -13.86 1.60 9.85
CA SER A 221 -12.86 1.72 8.77
C SER A 221 -12.89 0.51 7.84
N ARG A 222 -12.94 -0.72 8.39
CA ARG A 222 -13.09 -1.94 7.59
C ARG A 222 -14.40 -1.94 6.79
N ALA A 223 -15.50 -1.46 7.36
CA ALA A 223 -16.78 -1.36 6.66
C ALA A 223 -16.71 -0.36 5.50
N THR A 224 -16.09 0.81 5.70
CA THR A 224 -15.88 1.84 4.67
C THR A 224 -15.03 1.30 3.52
N VAL A 225 -13.90 0.65 3.82
CA VAL A 225 -13.06 0.05 2.77
C VAL A 225 -13.82 -1.08 2.04
N LYS A 226 -14.59 -1.89 2.77
CA LYS A 226 -15.41 -2.97 2.20
C LYS A 226 -16.50 -2.43 1.26
N LYS A 227 -17.09 -1.28 1.56
CA LYS A 227 -18.05 -0.57 0.70
C LYS A 227 -17.41 -0.07 -0.60
N HIS A 228 -16.13 0.29 -0.55
CA HIS A 228 -15.37 0.84 -1.68
C HIS A 228 -14.21 -0.09 -2.15
N ARG A 229 -14.38 -1.42 -2.09
CA ARG A 229 -13.34 -2.40 -2.48
C ARG A 229 -12.68 -2.14 -3.84
N PRO A 230 -13.42 -1.89 -4.93
CA PRO A 230 -12.78 -1.70 -6.24
C PRO A 230 -11.90 -0.44 -6.25
N PHE A 231 -12.32 0.62 -5.55
CA PHE A 231 -11.52 1.82 -5.39
C PHE A 231 -10.25 1.55 -4.58
N ALA A 232 -10.34 0.81 -3.47
CA ALA A 232 -9.19 0.39 -2.69
C ALA A 232 -8.18 -0.40 -3.54
N VAL A 233 -8.66 -1.35 -4.36
CA VAL A 233 -7.82 -2.09 -5.31
C VAL A 233 -7.17 -1.12 -6.31
N GLY A 234 -7.88 -0.15 -6.87
CA GLY A 234 -7.30 0.82 -7.82
C GLY A 234 -6.21 1.69 -7.22
N VAL A 235 -6.42 2.20 -6.00
CA VAL A 235 -5.41 2.98 -5.27
C VAL A 235 -4.18 2.14 -4.99
N GLY A 236 -4.37 0.95 -4.41
CA GLY A 236 -3.25 0.09 -4.02
C GLY A 236 -2.55 -0.59 -5.20
N MET A 237 -3.23 -0.85 -6.31
CA MET A 237 -2.60 -1.40 -7.53
C MET A 237 -1.66 -0.38 -8.16
N THR A 238 -2.08 0.89 -8.19
CA THR A 238 -1.20 1.98 -8.65
C THR A 238 0.02 2.10 -7.74
N MET A 239 -0.18 2.06 -6.41
CA MET A 239 0.92 2.05 -5.44
C MET A 239 1.86 0.86 -5.65
N TYR A 240 1.28 -0.32 -5.82
CA TYR A 240 2.00 -1.58 -6.02
C TYR A 240 2.97 -1.45 -7.20
N PHE A 241 2.47 -1.10 -8.39
CA PHE A 241 3.30 -0.93 -9.57
C PHE A 241 4.28 0.23 -9.46
N MET A 242 3.90 1.29 -8.75
CA MET A 242 4.77 2.44 -8.58
C MET A 242 6.00 2.10 -7.74
N ILE A 243 5.90 1.22 -6.72
CA ILE A 243 7.04 0.74 -5.92
C ILE A 243 8.11 0.04 -6.78
N TRP A 244 7.72 -0.56 -7.91
CA TRP A 244 8.68 -1.16 -8.86
C TRP A 244 9.53 -0.13 -9.60
N ILE A 245 9.13 1.14 -9.61
CA ILE A 245 9.93 2.23 -10.17
C ILE A 245 11.00 2.63 -9.14
N PRO A 246 12.30 2.38 -9.40
CA PRO A 246 13.34 2.69 -8.43
C PRO A 246 13.37 4.17 -8.09
N ILE A 247 13.74 4.48 -6.85
CA ILE A 247 13.84 5.85 -6.30
C ILE A 247 12.47 6.55 -6.20
N LEU A 248 11.79 6.81 -7.31
CA LEU A 248 10.49 7.50 -7.32
C LEU A 248 9.39 6.72 -6.61
N GLY A 249 9.32 5.41 -6.85
CA GLY A 249 8.36 4.54 -6.20
C GLY A 249 8.55 4.48 -4.70
N ILE A 250 9.78 4.23 -4.29
CA ILE A 250 10.14 4.14 -2.89
C ILE A 250 9.88 5.48 -2.19
N LEU A 251 10.24 6.61 -2.78
CA LEU A 251 10.08 7.90 -2.09
C LEU A 251 8.63 8.39 -2.04
N PHE A 252 7.88 8.26 -3.14
CA PHE A 252 6.62 8.99 -3.31
C PHE A 252 5.37 8.11 -3.36
N ALA A 253 5.47 6.80 -3.58
CA ALA A 253 4.30 5.93 -3.72
C ALA A 253 3.36 5.99 -2.51
N PRO A 254 3.81 5.81 -1.26
CA PRO A 254 2.90 5.87 -0.11
C PRO A 254 2.27 7.26 0.06
N ILE A 255 2.99 8.33 -0.27
CA ILE A 255 2.50 9.70 -0.12
C ILE A 255 1.39 9.98 -1.14
N TRP A 256 1.63 9.67 -2.42
CA TRP A 256 0.63 9.88 -3.47
C TRP A 256 -0.58 8.96 -3.28
N ALA A 257 -0.36 7.74 -2.79
CA ALA A 257 -1.43 6.81 -2.45
C ALA A 257 -2.31 7.35 -1.32
N CYS A 258 -1.70 7.91 -0.26
CA CYS A 258 -2.39 8.54 0.85
C CYS A 258 -3.26 9.72 0.39
N ILE A 259 -2.71 10.64 -0.41
CA ILE A 259 -3.44 11.80 -0.93
C ILE A 259 -4.56 11.35 -1.87
N SER A 260 -4.29 10.39 -2.78
CA SER A 260 -5.26 9.81 -3.70
C SER A 260 -6.43 9.15 -2.97
N ALA A 261 -6.14 8.37 -1.92
CA ALA A 261 -7.15 7.75 -1.06
C ALA A 261 -8.05 8.79 -0.40
N GLY A 262 -7.46 9.83 0.22
CA GLY A 262 -8.20 10.91 0.87
C GLY A 262 -9.13 11.65 -0.09
N LEU A 263 -8.62 12.06 -1.26
CA LEU A 263 -9.41 12.74 -2.30
C LEU A 263 -10.53 11.85 -2.83
N GLY A 264 -10.25 10.57 -3.06
CA GLY A 264 -11.20 9.65 -3.67
C GLY A 264 -12.35 9.27 -2.76
N ILE A 265 -12.11 9.04 -1.47
CA ILE A 265 -13.24 8.77 -0.56
C ILE A 265 -14.07 10.04 -0.34
N TYR A 266 -13.45 11.23 -0.29
CA TYR A 266 -14.21 12.49 -0.29
C TYR A 266 -15.11 12.64 -1.53
N GLU A 267 -14.60 12.30 -2.72
CA GLU A 267 -15.38 12.32 -3.98
C GLU A 267 -16.51 11.27 -3.99
N LEU A 268 -16.28 10.10 -3.38
CA LEU A 268 -17.25 9.00 -3.34
C LEU A 268 -18.34 9.18 -2.28
N GLU A 269 -18.00 9.70 -1.11
CA GLU A 269 -18.92 9.75 0.02
C GLU A 269 -19.54 11.13 0.24
N GLU A 270 -18.86 12.23 -0.08
CA GLU A 270 -19.18 13.52 0.56
C GLU A 270 -19.51 14.62 -0.45
N ASN A 271 -18.72 14.73 -1.54
CA ASN A 271 -19.05 15.65 -2.64
C ASN A 271 -20.37 15.26 -3.35
N SER A 272 -20.74 13.97 -3.28
CA SER A 272 -22.05 13.50 -3.74
C SER A 272 -23.20 13.88 -2.80
N ILE A 273 -22.95 13.98 -1.50
CA ILE A 273 -23.98 14.37 -0.52
C ILE A 273 -24.29 15.87 -0.64
N ILE A 274 -23.27 16.73 -0.69
CA ILE A 274 -23.43 18.19 -0.79
C ILE A 274 -24.16 18.61 -2.08
N LYS A 275 -23.98 17.88 -3.18
CA LYS A 275 -24.71 18.10 -4.44
C LYS A 275 -26.16 17.62 -4.46
N ALA A 276 -26.58 16.81 -3.50
CA ALA A 276 -27.98 16.35 -3.42
C ALA A 276 -28.82 17.14 -2.43
N GLU A 277 -28.17 17.93 -1.56
CA GLU A 277 -28.83 18.86 -0.64
C GLU A 277 -28.97 20.28 -1.23
N ASN A 278 -28.34 20.54 -2.38
CA ASN A 278 -28.53 21.74 -3.22
C ASN A 278 -29.31 21.39 -4.48
#